data_AF-A0A178M009-F1
#
_entry.id   AF-A0A178M009-F1
#
_cell.length_a   1.000
_cell.length_b   1.000
_cell.length_c   1.000
_cell.angle_alpha   90.00
_cell.angle_beta   90.00
_cell.angle_gamma   90.00
#
_symmetry.space_group_name_H-M   'P 1'
#
loop_
_entity.id
_entity.type
_entity.pdbx_description
1 polymer ?
#
loop_
_entity_poly.entity_id
_entity_poly.type
_entity_poly.pdbx_seq_one_letter_code
_entity_poly.pdbx_strand_id
1 'polypeptide(L)' 'MLDVTVAPWAKATFSSRVGMSTVRPGNRTALPNLALAGDRAHDDWPTTMEDAAQSASRAVDLIHRHLGGNG' A
#
# COMPACT_ATOMS: atom_id res chain seq x y z
N MET A 1 26.55 -28.25 13.55
CA MET A 1 25.12 -28.49 13.25
C MET A 1 24.51 -27.15 12.89
N LEU A 2 23.92 -27.03 11.70
CA LEU A 2 23.34 -25.78 11.21
C LEU A 2 21.83 -25.92 11.32
N ASP A 3 21.21 -25.06 12.11
CA ASP A 3 19.76 -25.02 12.24
C ASP A 3 19.21 -24.10 11.15
N VAL A 4 18.29 -24.61 10.34
CA VAL A 4 17.70 -23.88 9.21
C VAL A 4 16.19 -24.00 9.28
N THR A 5 15.52 -22.85 9.26
CA THR A 5 14.06 -22.77 9.20
C THR A 5 13.64 -22.13 7.88
N VAL A 6 12.72 -22.78 7.17
CA VAL A 6 12.16 -22.28 5.90
C VAL A 6 10.75 -21.77 6.16
N ALA A 7 10.47 -20.52 5.77
CA ALA A 7 9.15 -19.89 5.87
C ALA A 7 8.62 -19.54 4.46
N PRO A 8 7.99 -20.48 3.75
CA PRO A 8 7.50 -20.23 2.40
C PRO A 8 6.27 -19.33 2.41
N TRP A 9 6.23 -18.38 1.48
CA TRP A 9 5.10 -17.46 1.34
C TRP A 9 4.83 -17.14 -0.14
N ALA A 10 4.00 -17.95 -0.79
CA ALA A 10 3.80 -17.91 -2.25
C ALA A 10 3.23 -16.59 -2.80
N LYS A 11 2.66 -15.74 -1.94
CA LYS A 11 2.06 -14.44 -2.30
C LYS A 11 2.51 -13.34 -1.33
N ALA A 12 3.82 -13.18 -1.19
CA ALA A 12 4.40 -12.25 -0.21
C ALA A 12 4.25 -10.79 -0.65
N THR A 13 4.48 -10.56 -1.95
CA THR A 13 4.37 -9.24 -2.58
C THR A 13 3.64 -9.37 -3.91
N PHE A 14 3.23 -8.23 -4.43
CA PHE A 14 2.58 -8.16 -5.73
C PHE A 14 3.59 -8.40 -6.87
N SER A 15 3.17 -9.05 -7.97
CA SER A 15 4.03 -9.27 -9.13
C SER A 15 4.11 -8.05 -10.04
N SER A 16 5.22 -7.30 -10.00
CA SER A 16 5.49 -6.11 -10.81
C SER A 16 5.68 -6.41 -12.31
N ARG A 17 4.60 -6.77 -13.01
CA ARG A 17 4.56 -6.94 -14.47
C ARG A 17 4.43 -5.59 -15.18
N VAL A 18 4.77 -5.57 -16.48
CA VAL A 18 4.56 -4.39 -17.34
C VAL A 18 3.08 -4.00 -17.33
N GLY A 19 2.80 -2.69 -17.26
CA GLY A 19 1.44 -2.13 -17.24
C GLY A 19 0.75 -2.19 -15.87
N MET A 20 1.38 -2.76 -14.84
CA MET A 20 0.74 -2.94 -13.54
C MET A 20 0.39 -1.63 -12.82
N SER A 21 1.12 -0.55 -13.07
CA SER A 21 0.77 0.78 -12.56
C SER A 21 -0.68 1.15 -12.92
N THR A 22 -1.13 0.85 -14.14
CA THR A 22 -2.47 1.22 -14.62
C THR A 22 -3.64 0.61 -13.84
N VAL A 23 -3.41 -0.46 -13.08
CA VAL A 23 -4.45 -1.16 -12.30
C VAL A 23 -4.16 -1.17 -10.79
N ARG A 24 -3.05 -0.57 -10.34
CA ARG A 24 -2.83 -0.35 -8.89
C ARG A 24 -3.85 0.69 -8.40
N PRO A 25 -4.62 0.41 -7.34
CA PRO A 25 -5.54 1.39 -6.79
C PRO A 25 -4.77 2.47 -6.02
N GLY A 26 -5.14 3.74 -6.15
CA GLY A 26 -4.57 4.79 -5.28
C GLY A 26 -5.02 4.66 -3.82
N ASN A 27 -4.42 5.46 -2.92
CA ASN A 27 -4.79 5.48 -1.50
C ASN A 27 -6.25 5.93 -1.24
N ARG A 28 -6.83 6.76 -2.12
CA ARG A 28 -8.20 7.27 -1.97
C ARG A 28 -9.22 6.28 -2.53
N THR A 29 -10.23 5.93 -1.74
CA THR A 29 -11.37 5.15 -2.20
C THR A 29 -12.59 6.03 -2.49
N ALA A 30 -13.64 5.42 -3.03
CA ALA A 30 -14.94 6.10 -3.20
C ALA A 30 -15.68 6.32 -1.86
N LEU A 31 -15.28 5.61 -0.80
CA LEU A 31 -15.88 5.74 0.52
C LEU A 31 -15.13 6.85 1.31
N PRO A 32 -15.84 7.87 1.82
CA PRO A 32 -15.24 9.13 2.27
C PRO A 32 -14.32 8.98 3.50
N ASN A 33 -14.50 7.94 4.29
CA ASN A 33 -13.75 7.63 5.50
C ASN A 33 -12.93 6.33 5.39
N LEU A 34 -12.65 5.87 4.16
CA LEU A 34 -11.84 4.68 3.90
C LEU A 34 -10.71 5.00 2.92
N ALA A 35 -9.48 4.71 3.34
CA ALA A 35 -8.28 4.82 2.54
C ALA A 35 -7.55 3.46 2.47
N LEU A 36 -6.87 3.20 1.36
CA LEU A 36 -6.00 2.04 1.17
C LEU A 36 -4.56 2.39 1.53
N ALA A 37 -3.82 1.44 2.08
CA ALA A 37 -2.40 1.55 2.37
C ALA A 37 -1.68 0.21 2.12
N GLY A 38 -0.36 0.28 1.89
CA GLY A 38 0.50 -0.86 1.57
C GLY A 38 1.21 -0.68 0.24
N ASP A 39 2.17 -1.57 -0.03
CA ASP A 39 3.03 -1.63 -1.22
C ASP A 39 2.28 -1.89 -2.54
N ARG A 40 0.98 -2.19 -2.46
CA ARG A 40 0.11 -2.37 -3.63
C ARG A 40 -0.62 -1.09 -4.03
N ALA A 41 -0.75 -0.11 -3.14
CA ALA A 41 -1.43 1.15 -3.47
C ALA A 41 -0.58 1.96 -4.45
N HIS A 42 -1.18 2.56 -5.47
CA HIS A 42 -0.43 3.22 -6.55
C HIS A 42 0.35 4.43 -6.05
N ASP A 43 1.66 4.31 -6.24
CA ASP A 43 2.71 5.32 -6.16
C ASP A 43 3.72 5.06 -7.28
N ASP A 44 4.70 5.96 -7.39
CA ASP A 44 5.72 5.92 -8.44
C ASP A 44 6.89 4.97 -8.12
N TRP A 45 6.81 4.20 -7.03
CA TRP A 45 7.86 3.28 -6.59
C TRP A 45 7.45 1.81 -6.80
N PRO A 46 8.42 0.90 -7.02
CA PRO A 46 8.17 -0.54 -6.96
C PRO A 46 7.79 -0.97 -5.54
N THR A 47 7.22 -2.17 -5.38
CA THR A 47 6.77 -2.73 -4.09
C THR A 47 7.93 -2.86 -3.09
N THR A 48 8.08 -1.91 -2.17
CA THR A 48 9.11 -1.92 -1.11
C THR A 48 8.53 -1.58 0.28
N MET A 49 9.36 -1.70 1.32
CA MET A 49 8.97 -1.27 2.67
C MET A 49 8.73 0.24 2.74
N GLU A 50 9.56 1.03 2.05
CA GLU A 50 9.43 2.49 1.95
C GLU A 50 8.11 2.87 1.30
N ASP A 51 7.74 2.14 0.26
CA ASP A 51 6.48 2.30 -0.46
C ASP A 51 5.27 2.09 0.47
N ALA A 52 5.30 0.98 1.22
CA ALA A 52 4.28 0.68 2.21
C ALA A 52 4.17 1.78 3.29
N ALA A 53 5.30 2.29 3.78
CA ALA A 53 5.32 3.35 4.79
C ALA A 53 4.79 4.69 4.26
N GLN A 54 5.23 5.11 3.07
CA GLN A 54 4.75 6.36 2.46
C GLN A 54 3.26 6.27 2.12
N SER A 55 2.82 5.12 1.62
CA SER A 55 1.41 4.82 1.37
C SER A 55 0.57 4.94 2.64
N ALA A 56 1.05 4.43 3.78
CA ALA A 56 0.38 4.61 5.07
C ALA A 56 0.25 6.10 5.46
N SER A 57 1.32 6.88 5.32
CA SER A 57 1.29 8.33 5.60
C SER A 57 0.23 9.04 4.76
N ARG A 58 0.16 8.76 3.46
CA ARG A 58 -0.84 9.36 2.55
C ARG A 58 -2.27 8.96 2.92
N ALA A 59 -2.48 7.72 3.33
CA ALA A 59 -3.79 7.23 3.77
C ALA A 59 -4.26 7.96 5.04
N VAL A 60 -3.36 8.14 6.01
CA VAL A 60 -3.64 8.90 7.24
C VAL A 60 -4.01 10.35 6.92
N ASP A 61 -3.25 11.01 6.04
CA ASP A 61 -3.56 12.39 5.62
C ASP A 61 -4.94 12.51 4.95
N LEU A 62 -5.34 11.53 4.14
CA LEU A 62 -6.66 11.50 3.50
C LEU A 62 -7.78 11.43 4.54
N ILE A 63 -7.63 10.56 5.54
CA ILE A 63 -8.61 10.41 6.62
C ILE A 63 -8.66 11.67 7.49
N HIS A 64 -7.51 12.23 7.89
CA HIS A 64 -7.48 13.46 8.68
C HIS A 64 -8.14 14.64 7.96
N ARG A 65 -7.91 14.80 6.66
CA ARG A 65 -8.59 15.84 5.87
C ARG A 65 -10.11 15.65 5.86
N HIS A 66 -10.58 14.40 5.73
CA HIS A 66 -12.02 14.13 5.75
C HIS A 66 -12.64 14.41 7.13
N LEU A 67 -11.98 13.97 8.21
CA LEU A 67 -12.49 14.15 9.58
C LEU A 67 -12.38 15.61 10.06
N GLY A 68 -11.30 16.30 9.70
CA GLY A 68 -11.06 17.70 10.06
C GLY A 68 -11.85 18.72 9.23
N GLY A 69 -12.33 18.32 8.03
CA GLY A 69 -13.23 19.13 7.19
C GLY A 69 -14.72 18.97 7.52
N ASN A 70 -15.07 18.11 8.48
CA ASN A 70 -16.44 17.91 8.98
C ASN A 70 -16.73 18.71 10.27
N GLY A 71 -15.96 19.77 10.53
CA GLY A 71 -16.17 20.74 11.62
C GLY A 71 -16.87 22.00 11.13
#